data_AF-A0A5C7YY12-F1
#
_entry.id   AF-A0A5C7YY12-F1
#
_cell.length_a   1.000
_cell.length_b   1.000
_cell.length_c   1.000
_cell.angle_alpha   90.00
_cell.angle_beta   90.00
_cell.angle_gamma   90.00
#
_symmetry.space_group_name_H-M   'P 1'
#
loop_
_entity.id
_entity.type
_entity.pdbx_description
1 polymer ?
#
loop_
_entity_poly.entity_id
_entity_poly.type
_entity_poly.pdbx_seq_one_letter_code
_entity_poly.pdbx_strand_id
1 'polypeptide(L)'
;MKNFLALFSFIALIGCQNDKKEFQPVPDKETTSVEMKEHEGKKLMETHCYLCHSPNAGENEGRIAPPMVAIKARYIDKEGYNKEEFIAAMTSFVKNPTEDKALMYGAVKKHGLMPRQVFPEGSVEKIADFMFDYQIEAPSWFKEHWEGHGNENWTQSGKHYKVAEKEKSYSDIGLEYALGTKKILGKNLMESIQKKGTLEALVFCNHRAIPLTDSMSTKFNASIKRVSDKNRNPNNKANKEELQYIAQFKKDLAEKKEIQPIAIEKGNQVQFYYPIETNIMCLQCHGTQIKPEVQKQILKLYPNDLAVGYGENEVRGIWSITFKK
;
A
#
# COMPACT_ATOMS: atom_id res chain seq x y z
N MET A 1 -41.19 -54.23 -61.09
CA MET A 1 -40.31 -53.23 -61.70
C MET A 1 -39.32 -52.76 -60.64
N LYS A 2 -38.11 -53.34 -60.68
CA LYS A 2 -36.94 -52.96 -59.89
C LYS A 2 -36.10 -51.99 -60.74
N ASN A 3 -35.45 -51.00 -60.14
CA ASN A 3 -33.98 -50.96 -60.09
C ASN A 3 -33.47 -49.74 -59.30
N PHE A 4 -32.43 -50.05 -58.52
CA PHE A 4 -31.59 -49.19 -57.70
C PHE A 4 -30.94 -48.05 -58.52
N LEU A 5 -30.91 -46.84 -57.97
CA LEU A 5 -30.01 -45.77 -58.44
C LEU A 5 -28.74 -45.79 -57.59
N ALA A 6 -27.60 -45.98 -58.27
CA ALA A 6 -26.27 -46.10 -57.69
C ALA A 6 -25.60 -44.72 -57.52
N LEU A 7 -24.80 -44.66 -56.45
CA LEU A 7 -23.86 -43.63 -56.04
C LEU A 7 -22.85 -43.31 -57.15
N PHE A 8 -22.55 -42.02 -57.38
CA PHE A 8 -21.28 -41.58 -57.95
C PHE A 8 -20.78 -40.32 -57.21
N SER A 9 -19.66 -40.49 -56.53
CA SER A 9 -18.89 -39.45 -55.84
C SER A 9 -18.08 -38.67 -56.86
N PHE A 10 -18.18 -37.33 -56.84
CA PHE A 10 -17.32 -36.43 -57.61
C PHE A 10 -16.67 -35.44 -56.64
N ILE A 11 -15.40 -35.67 -56.34
CA ILE A 11 -14.55 -34.78 -55.54
C ILE A 11 -14.03 -33.69 -56.48
N ALA A 12 -14.47 -32.45 -56.29
CA ALA A 12 -13.90 -31.28 -56.95
C ALA A 12 -12.89 -30.59 -56.00
N LEU A 13 -11.61 -30.66 -56.36
CA LEU A 13 -10.53 -29.91 -55.73
C LEU A 13 -10.60 -28.45 -56.24
N ILE A 14 -10.91 -27.50 -55.36
CA ILE A 14 -10.76 -26.07 -55.64
C ILE A 14 -9.47 -25.61 -54.95
N GLY A 15 -8.45 -25.35 -55.75
CA GLY A 15 -7.24 -24.65 -55.35
C GLY A 15 -7.45 -23.13 -55.42
N CYS A 16 -7.12 -22.42 -54.35
CA CYS A 16 -7.04 -20.96 -54.35
C CYS A 16 -5.63 -20.49 -54.70
N GLN A 17 -5.57 -19.55 -55.64
CA GLN A 17 -4.38 -18.82 -56.10
C GLN A 17 -3.79 -17.93 -55.00
N ASN A 18 -2.46 -17.92 -54.95
CA ASN A 18 -1.63 -17.04 -54.12
C ASN A 18 -1.52 -15.66 -54.78
N ASP A 19 -2.25 -14.66 -54.27
CA ASP A 19 -1.92 -13.25 -54.52
C ASP A 19 -1.02 -12.73 -53.39
N LYS A 20 0.27 -12.58 -53.71
CA LYS A 20 1.24 -11.92 -52.84
C LYS A 20 0.96 -10.42 -52.79
N LYS A 21 0.38 -9.93 -51.69
CA LYS A 21 0.56 -8.53 -51.28
C LYS A 21 1.79 -8.46 -50.38
N GLU A 22 2.84 -7.80 -50.88
CA GLU A 22 3.99 -7.40 -50.08
C GLU A 22 3.51 -6.51 -48.92
N PHE A 23 3.68 -7.02 -47.71
CA PHE A 23 3.51 -6.26 -46.48
C PHE A 23 4.75 -5.39 -46.30
N GLN A 24 4.60 -4.07 -46.46
CA GLN A 24 5.63 -3.14 -45.99
C GLN A 24 5.49 -3.00 -44.48
N PRO A 25 6.57 -3.22 -43.70
CA PRO A 25 6.52 -3.01 -42.27
C PRO A 25 6.38 -1.52 -41.99
N VAL A 26 5.29 -1.14 -41.31
CA VAL A 26 5.18 0.14 -40.62
C VAL A 26 6.24 0.14 -39.52
N PRO A 27 7.08 1.18 -39.37
CA PRO A 27 8.09 1.19 -38.33
C PRO A 27 7.38 1.24 -36.98
N ASP A 28 7.54 0.18 -36.19
CA ASP A 28 7.19 0.17 -34.78
C ASP A 28 7.91 1.36 -34.13
N LYS A 29 7.13 2.31 -33.61
CA LYS A 29 7.65 3.24 -32.61
C LYS A 29 8.13 2.37 -31.46
N GLU A 30 9.45 2.26 -31.33
CA GLU A 30 10.14 1.68 -30.19
C GLU A 30 9.57 2.27 -28.91
N THR A 31 8.57 1.59 -28.34
CA THR A 31 8.19 1.78 -26.95
C THR A 31 9.22 0.97 -26.21
N THR A 32 10.34 1.62 -25.87
CA THR A 32 11.40 1.07 -25.04
C THR A 32 10.83 0.79 -23.65
N SER A 33 10.14 -0.33 -23.49
CA SER A 33 9.87 -0.92 -22.18
C SER A 33 11.18 -1.47 -21.67
N VAL A 34 11.93 -0.63 -20.96
CA VAL A 34 13.12 -1.09 -20.23
C VAL A 34 12.63 -2.03 -19.15
N GLU A 35 13.01 -3.30 -19.24
CA GLU A 35 12.85 -4.27 -18.14
C GLU A 35 13.71 -3.78 -16.97
N MET A 36 13.06 -3.28 -15.92
CA MET A 36 13.75 -2.71 -14.77
C MET A 36 13.54 -3.59 -13.53
N LYS A 37 14.61 -3.75 -12.76
CA LYS A 37 14.55 -4.18 -11.36
C LYS A 37 13.53 -3.30 -10.62
N GLU A 38 12.78 -3.88 -9.68
CA GLU A 38 11.77 -3.15 -8.93
C GLU A 38 12.32 -1.81 -8.41
N HIS A 39 11.67 -0.72 -8.83
CA HIS A 39 12.11 0.64 -8.52
C HIS A 39 11.92 0.91 -7.03
N GLU A 40 12.99 1.34 -6.37
CA GLU A 40 12.99 1.59 -4.92
C GLU A 40 11.88 2.57 -4.51
N GLY A 41 11.70 3.66 -5.28
CA GLY A 41 10.64 4.64 -5.06
C GLY A 41 9.23 4.05 -5.09
N LYS A 42 8.96 3.06 -5.95
CA LYS A 42 7.67 2.34 -5.98
C LYS A 42 7.46 1.57 -4.68
N LYS A 43 8.46 0.78 -4.27
CA LYS A 43 8.40 -0.03 -3.05
C LYS A 43 8.18 0.84 -1.82
N LEU A 44 8.87 1.98 -1.74
CA LEU A 44 8.68 2.97 -0.67
C LEU A 44 7.26 3.56 -0.68
N MET A 45 6.72 3.90 -1.86
CA MET A 45 5.37 4.44 -2.00
C MET A 45 4.31 3.44 -1.52
N GLU A 46 4.44 2.18 -1.92
CA GLU A 46 3.55 1.09 -1.51
C GLU A 46 3.62 0.84 -0.01
N THR A 47 4.81 0.92 0.56
CA THR A 47 5.06 0.68 1.99
C THR A 47 4.53 1.81 2.87
N HIS A 48 4.73 3.06 2.45
CA HIS A 48 4.55 4.22 3.31
C HIS A 48 3.29 5.05 3.00
N CYS A 49 2.79 5.06 1.76
CA CYS A 49 1.73 5.96 1.32
C CYS A 49 0.38 5.27 1.10
N TYR A 50 0.37 4.04 0.61
CA TYR A 50 -0.85 3.35 0.14
C TYR A 50 -1.84 2.96 1.24
N LEU A 51 -1.45 3.06 2.52
CA LEU A 51 -2.38 2.94 3.64
C LEU A 51 -3.51 3.97 3.52
N CYS A 52 -3.16 5.23 3.22
CA CYS A 52 -4.11 6.32 3.11
C CYS A 52 -4.44 6.67 1.65
N HIS A 53 -3.43 6.60 0.77
CA HIS A 53 -3.52 7.00 -0.65
C HIS A 53 -3.67 5.79 -1.58
N SER A 54 -4.55 4.85 -1.22
CA SER A 54 -4.70 3.56 -1.91
C SER A 54 -5.08 3.72 -3.39
N PRO A 55 -4.46 2.95 -4.31
CA PRO A 55 -4.83 2.94 -5.73
C PRO A 55 -6.12 2.15 -6.01
N ASN A 56 -6.62 1.38 -5.04
CA ASN A 56 -7.74 0.46 -5.26
C ASN A 56 -8.99 0.83 -4.45
N ALA A 57 -9.04 2.01 -3.83
CA ALA A 57 -10.20 2.39 -3.03
C ALA A 57 -11.36 2.84 -3.93
N GLY A 58 -12.59 2.39 -3.65
CA GLY A 58 -13.79 2.82 -4.37
C GLY A 58 -14.04 4.32 -4.27
N GLU A 59 -14.79 4.89 -5.22
CA GLU A 59 -14.95 6.34 -5.32
C GLU A 59 -15.58 6.96 -4.06
N ASN A 60 -16.62 6.28 -3.55
CA ASN A 60 -17.41 6.72 -2.40
C ASN A 60 -17.17 5.89 -1.14
N GLU A 61 -16.10 5.09 -1.12
CA GLU A 61 -15.82 4.14 -0.03
C GLU A 61 -14.79 4.65 0.97
N GLY A 62 -15.22 5.49 1.92
CA GLY A 62 -14.48 5.71 3.18
C GLY A 62 -13.00 6.09 3.02
N ARG A 63 -12.61 6.72 1.90
CA ARG A 63 -11.21 7.02 1.59
C ARG A 63 -10.62 7.97 2.63
N ILE A 64 -9.44 7.61 3.13
CA ILE A 64 -8.71 8.42 4.10
C ILE A 64 -8.08 9.63 3.42
N ALA A 65 -7.59 9.48 2.18
CA ALA A 65 -6.90 10.51 1.41
C ALA A 65 -7.18 10.32 -0.10
N PRO A 66 -6.87 11.30 -0.97
CA PRO A 66 -6.95 11.10 -2.41
C PRO A 66 -5.97 10.01 -2.87
N PRO A 67 -6.26 9.24 -3.95
CA PRO A 67 -5.30 8.26 -4.46
C PRO A 67 -4.03 8.97 -4.95
N MET A 68 -2.88 8.29 -4.91
CA MET A 68 -1.59 8.90 -5.32
C MET A 68 -1.62 9.46 -6.75
N VAL A 69 -2.36 8.81 -7.66
CA VAL A 69 -2.55 9.30 -9.04
C VAL A 69 -3.18 10.69 -9.10
N ALA A 70 -4.03 11.06 -8.15
CA ALA A 70 -4.64 12.39 -8.11
C ALA A 70 -3.61 13.48 -7.76
N ILE A 71 -2.59 13.14 -6.96
CA ILE A 71 -1.48 14.03 -6.64
C ILE A 71 -0.65 14.24 -7.91
N LYS A 72 -0.27 13.16 -8.60
CA LYS A 72 0.46 13.22 -9.87
C LYS A 72 -0.29 14.05 -10.92
N ALA A 73 -1.57 13.77 -11.12
CA ALA A 73 -2.42 14.49 -12.07
C ALA A 73 -2.53 15.98 -11.74
N ARG A 74 -2.64 16.33 -10.45
CA ARG A 74 -2.72 17.73 -10.04
C ARG A 74 -1.40 18.47 -10.25
N TYR A 75 -0.29 17.96 -9.70
CA TYR A 75 0.97 18.69 -9.70
C TYR A 75 1.66 18.67 -11.07
N ILE A 76 1.71 17.50 -11.71
CA ILE A 76 2.45 17.33 -12.96
C ILE A 76 1.54 17.64 -14.15
N ASP A 77 0.44 16.89 -14.30
CA ASP A 77 -0.33 16.93 -15.55
C ASP A 77 -1.15 18.22 -15.71
N LYS A 78 -1.62 18.81 -14.60
CA LYS A 78 -2.42 20.04 -14.63
C LYS A 78 -1.59 21.30 -14.43
N GLU A 79 -0.69 21.30 -13.46
CA GLU A 79 0.05 22.51 -13.05
C GLU A 79 1.44 22.59 -13.70
N GLY A 80 1.89 21.53 -14.38
CA GLY A 80 3.07 21.57 -15.23
C GLY A 80 4.40 21.58 -14.49
N TYR A 81 4.44 21.09 -13.25
CA TYR A 81 5.66 21.02 -12.45
C TYR A 81 6.73 20.22 -13.18
N ASN A 82 7.97 20.73 -13.20
CA ASN A 82 9.13 19.91 -13.58
C ASN A 82 9.53 18.96 -12.44
N LYS A 83 10.54 18.11 -12.68
CA LYS A 83 10.92 17.05 -11.74
C LYS A 83 11.43 17.62 -10.42
N GLU A 84 12.30 18.61 -10.48
CA GLU A 84 12.86 19.28 -9.31
C GLU A 84 11.78 19.98 -8.48
N GLU A 85 10.87 20.71 -9.14
CA GLU A 85 9.73 21.37 -8.50
C GLU A 85 8.79 20.37 -7.83
N PHE A 86 8.48 19.26 -8.50
CA PHE A 86 7.60 18.23 -7.97
C PHE A 86 8.20 17.55 -6.74
N ILE A 87 9.47 17.15 -6.81
CA ILE A 87 10.20 16.58 -5.67
C ILE A 87 10.22 17.57 -4.51
N ALA A 88 10.58 18.84 -4.76
CA ALA A 88 10.64 19.86 -3.72
C ALA A 88 9.27 20.10 -3.05
N ALA A 89 8.20 20.18 -3.85
CA ALA A 89 6.84 20.36 -3.34
C ALA A 89 6.38 19.17 -2.49
N MET A 90 6.61 17.94 -2.97
CA MET A 90 6.26 16.72 -2.25
C MET A 90 7.02 16.59 -0.94
N THR A 91 8.36 16.76 -0.95
CA THR A 91 9.18 16.72 0.26
C THR A 91 8.76 17.81 1.25
N SER A 92 8.54 19.05 0.78
CA SER A 92 8.15 20.17 1.64
C SER A 92 6.79 19.95 2.31
N PHE A 93 5.79 19.50 1.53
CA PHE A 93 4.46 19.20 2.05
C PHE A 93 4.49 18.04 3.04
N VAL A 94 5.11 16.92 2.69
CA VAL A 94 5.16 15.73 3.57
C VAL A 94 5.91 16.01 4.88
N LYS A 95 7.01 16.76 4.83
CA LYS A 95 7.81 17.11 6.01
C LYS A 95 7.03 17.96 7.03
N ASN A 96 6.23 18.90 6.55
CA ASN A 96 5.40 19.75 7.39
C ASN A 96 4.11 20.15 6.66
N PRO A 97 3.08 19.28 6.68
CA PRO A 97 1.82 19.52 5.99
C PRO A 97 1.09 20.69 6.63
N THR A 98 0.68 21.65 5.81
CA THR A 98 -0.17 22.78 6.21
C THR A 98 -1.17 23.07 5.09
N GLU A 99 -2.28 23.74 5.40
CA GLU A 99 -3.32 24.03 4.39
C GLU A 99 -2.80 24.95 3.28
N ASP A 100 -1.95 25.92 3.62
CA ASP A 100 -1.33 26.86 2.68
C ASP A 100 -0.32 26.19 1.73
N LYS A 101 0.27 25.06 2.15
CA LYS A 101 1.16 24.26 1.31
C LYS A 101 0.43 23.24 0.45
N ALA A 102 -0.87 23.05 0.64
CA ALA A 102 -1.62 22.02 -0.06
C ALA A 102 -2.14 22.54 -1.41
N LEU A 103 -1.59 22.07 -2.53
CA LEU A 103 -2.14 22.40 -3.85
C LEU A 103 -3.52 21.76 -4.13
N MET A 104 -3.86 20.70 -3.38
CA MET A 104 -5.09 19.94 -3.50
C MET A 104 -6.13 20.37 -2.44
N TYR A 105 -6.52 21.65 -2.44
CA TYR A 105 -7.45 22.23 -1.46
C TYR A 105 -8.78 21.44 -1.33
N GLY A 106 -9.32 20.94 -2.44
CA GLY A 106 -10.53 20.12 -2.43
C GLY A 106 -10.35 18.80 -1.67
N ALA A 107 -9.16 18.19 -1.76
CA ALA A 107 -8.83 16.99 -0.99
C ALA A 107 -8.67 17.30 0.50
N VAL A 108 -8.03 18.43 0.85
CA VAL A 108 -7.93 18.89 2.25
C VAL A 108 -9.31 19.15 2.82
N LYS A 109 -10.19 19.84 2.08
CA LYS A 109 -11.58 20.09 2.52
C LYS A 109 -12.38 18.80 2.72
N LYS A 110 -12.17 17.78 1.87
CA LYS A 110 -12.93 16.52 1.91
C LYS A 110 -12.39 15.54 2.96
N HIS A 111 -11.08 15.43 3.09
CA HIS A 111 -10.42 14.37 3.86
C HIS A 111 -9.71 14.89 5.13
N GLY A 112 -9.60 16.20 5.29
CA GLY A 112 -8.74 16.84 6.27
C GLY A 112 -7.30 16.96 5.79
N LEU A 113 -6.50 17.72 6.54
CA LEU A 113 -5.06 17.85 6.30
C LEU A 113 -4.35 16.51 6.60
N MET A 114 -3.41 16.13 5.73
CA MET A 114 -2.55 14.97 5.97
C MET A 114 -1.82 15.13 7.32
N PRO A 115 -1.95 14.18 8.26
CA PRO A 115 -1.21 14.25 9.51
C PRO A 115 0.29 14.12 9.24
N ARG A 116 1.11 14.91 9.93
CA ARG A 116 2.56 14.78 9.86
C ARG A 116 3.01 13.34 10.16
N GLN A 117 3.88 12.82 9.31
CA GLN A 117 4.49 11.51 9.44
C GLN A 117 6.01 11.66 9.44
N VAL A 118 6.71 10.72 10.07
CA VAL A 118 8.16 10.60 9.97
C VAL A 118 8.45 9.47 8.99
N PHE A 119 9.33 9.72 8.03
CA PHE A 119 9.76 8.74 7.04
C PHE A 119 11.29 8.63 7.03
N PRO A 120 11.84 7.52 6.53
CA PRO A 120 13.28 7.39 6.30
C PRO A 120 13.82 8.55 5.46
N GLU A 121 15.07 8.93 5.72
CA GLU A 121 15.71 10.02 4.98
C GLU A 121 15.82 9.68 3.48
N GLY A 122 15.47 10.64 2.62
CA GLY A 122 15.49 10.45 1.16
C GLY A 122 14.33 9.64 0.59
N SER A 123 13.43 9.07 1.42
CA SER A 123 12.39 8.19 0.90
C SER A 123 11.33 8.94 0.10
N VAL A 124 10.96 10.15 0.54
CA VAL A 124 9.92 10.97 -0.13
C VAL A 124 10.43 11.44 -1.49
N GLU A 125 11.70 11.79 -1.57
CA GLU A 125 12.39 12.17 -2.80
C GLU A 125 12.36 11.01 -3.80
N LYS A 126 12.72 9.80 -3.38
CA LYS A 126 12.67 8.59 -4.24
C LYS A 126 11.25 8.25 -4.69
N ILE A 127 10.25 8.47 -3.83
CA ILE A 127 8.83 8.28 -4.19
C ILE A 127 8.42 9.31 -5.25
N ALA A 128 8.71 10.58 -5.04
CA ALA A 128 8.36 11.66 -5.97
C ALA A 128 9.09 11.51 -7.32
N ASP A 129 10.36 11.12 -7.28
CA ASP A 129 11.17 10.78 -8.46
C ASP A 129 10.49 9.67 -9.30
N PHE A 130 10.11 8.56 -8.66
CA PHE A 130 9.37 7.48 -9.32
C PHE A 130 8.02 7.94 -9.88
N MET A 131 7.23 8.66 -9.07
CA MET A 131 5.94 9.18 -9.48
C MET A 131 6.04 10.14 -10.66
N PHE A 132 7.15 10.87 -10.81
CA PHE A 132 7.36 11.75 -11.95
C PHE A 132 7.63 10.96 -13.22
N ASP A 133 8.63 10.07 -13.18
CA ASP A 133 9.15 9.38 -14.36
C ASP A 133 8.20 8.30 -14.91
N TYR A 134 7.32 7.76 -14.07
CA TYR A 134 6.48 6.62 -14.40
C TYR A 134 4.99 6.86 -14.19
N GLN A 135 4.19 6.10 -14.93
CA GLN A 135 2.78 5.91 -14.61
C GLN A 135 2.65 5.03 -13.36
N ILE A 136 1.73 5.42 -12.49
CA ILE A 136 1.39 4.71 -11.25
C ILE A 136 -0.02 4.16 -11.32
N GLU A 137 -0.30 3.20 -10.44
CA GLU A 137 -1.60 2.56 -10.31
C GLU A 137 -2.70 3.58 -9.98
N ALA A 138 -3.85 3.43 -10.63
CA ALA A 138 -4.98 4.31 -10.50
C ALA A 138 -6.26 3.49 -10.26
N PRO A 139 -7.19 3.99 -9.43
CA PRO A 139 -8.52 3.41 -9.35
C PRO A 139 -9.22 3.48 -10.71
N SER A 140 -10.02 2.47 -11.05
CA SER A 140 -10.72 2.40 -12.34
C SER A 140 -11.60 3.63 -12.61
N TRP A 141 -12.20 4.21 -11.57
CA TRP A 141 -13.06 5.40 -11.64
C TRP A 141 -12.28 6.73 -11.80
N PHE A 142 -10.96 6.75 -11.57
CA PHE A 142 -10.24 8.01 -11.41
C PHE A 142 -10.26 8.88 -12.68
N LYS A 143 -10.08 8.27 -13.86
CA LYS A 143 -10.06 9.01 -15.12
C LYS A 143 -11.38 9.74 -15.37
N GLU A 144 -12.49 9.02 -15.30
CA GLU A 144 -13.83 9.58 -15.48
C GLU A 144 -14.12 10.69 -14.46
N HIS A 145 -13.75 10.47 -13.20
CA HIS A 145 -13.89 11.47 -12.15
C HIS A 145 -13.08 12.75 -12.45
N TRP A 146 -11.84 12.60 -12.90
CA TRP A 146 -10.96 13.73 -13.21
C TRP A 146 -11.46 14.55 -14.40
N GLU A 147 -11.89 13.86 -15.46
CA GLU A 147 -12.46 14.46 -16.67
C GLU A 147 -13.80 15.15 -16.37
N GLY A 148 -14.63 14.58 -15.49
CA GLY A 148 -15.88 15.19 -15.02
C GLY A 148 -15.71 16.52 -14.26
N HIS A 149 -14.48 16.88 -13.87
CA HIS A 149 -14.12 18.16 -13.29
C HIS A 149 -13.51 19.15 -14.31
N GLY A 150 -13.76 18.95 -15.61
CA GLY A 150 -13.31 19.85 -16.68
C GLY A 150 -11.85 19.64 -17.11
N ASN A 151 -11.28 18.47 -16.82
CA ASN A 151 -9.93 18.09 -17.25
C ASN A 151 -9.99 16.99 -18.33
N GLU A 152 -10.67 17.31 -19.43
CA GLU A 152 -10.95 16.38 -20.53
C GLU A 152 -9.69 15.80 -21.18
N ASN A 153 -9.82 14.59 -21.74
CA ASN A 153 -8.76 13.87 -22.46
C ASN A 153 -7.50 13.62 -21.61
N TRP A 154 -7.67 13.39 -20.31
CA TRP A 154 -6.54 13.21 -19.42
C TRP A 154 -5.85 11.88 -19.71
N THR A 155 -4.53 11.95 -19.78
CA THR A 155 -3.62 10.80 -19.84
C THR A 155 -2.54 11.00 -18.81
N GLN A 156 -2.19 9.92 -18.11
CA GLN A 156 -1.18 9.97 -17.08
C GLN A 156 0.21 10.15 -17.70
N SER A 157 0.94 11.18 -17.29
CA SER A 157 2.33 11.39 -17.69
C SER A 157 3.28 10.29 -17.23
N GLY A 158 4.46 10.22 -17.85
CA GLY A 158 5.51 9.27 -17.49
C GLY A 158 5.45 7.97 -18.31
N LYS A 159 6.50 7.16 -18.14
CA LYS A 159 6.69 5.89 -18.85
C LYS A 159 5.78 4.81 -18.26
N HIS A 160 5.31 3.89 -19.08
CA HIS A 160 4.67 2.68 -18.56
C HIS A 160 5.68 1.88 -17.74
N TYR A 161 5.38 1.69 -16.46
CA TYR A 161 6.20 0.87 -15.60
C TYR A 161 5.72 -0.59 -15.66
N LYS A 162 6.56 -1.47 -16.19
CA LYS A 162 6.36 -2.92 -16.13
C LYS A 162 7.43 -3.52 -15.24
N VAL A 163 7.01 -4.12 -14.13
CA VAL A 163 7.91 -4.96 -13.34
C VAL A 163 8.14 -6.24 -14.13
N ALA A 164 9.40 -6.60 -14.36
CA ALA A 164 9.70 -7.94 -14.88
C ALA A 164 9.12 -8.98 -13.91
N GLU A 165 8.33 -9.94 -14.41
CA GLU A 165 7.82 -11.03 -13.58
C GLU A 165 9.01 -11.81 -13.01
N LYS A 166 9.37 -11.49 -11.77
CA LYS A 166 10.37 -12.22 -10.99
C LYS A 166 9.66 -12.89 -9.83
N GLU A 167 10.11 -14.09 -9.52
CA GLU A 167 9.71 -14.79 -8.30
C GLU A 167 10.01 -13.90 -7.08
N LYS A 168 8.97 -13.65 -6.26
CA LYS A 168 9.08 -12.82 -5.07
C LYS A 168 10.00 -13.48 -4.07
N SER A 169 10.90 -12.72 -3.45
CA SER A 169 11.66 -13.25 -2.32
C SER A 169 10.72 -13.50 -1.14
N TYR A 170 11.12 -14.36 -0.20
CA TYR A 170 10.36 -14.57 1.02
C TYR A 170 10.16 -13.29 1.84
N SER A 171 11.12 -12.37 1.78
CA SER A 171 10.98 -11.04 2.37
C SER A 171 9.89 -10.22 1.68
N ASP A 172 9.79 -10.27 0.35
CA ASP A 172 8.75 -9.55 -0.39
C ASP A 172 7.36 -10.14 -0.12
N ILE A 173 7.23 -11.47 -0.05
CA ILE A 173 5.98 -12.16 0.30
C ILE A 173 5.54 -11.79 1.72
N GLY A 174 6.44 -11.91 2.70
CA GLY A 174 6.11 -11.58 4.09
C GLY A 174 5.77 -10.11 4.29
N LEU A 175 6.47 -9.21 3.57
CA LEU A 175 6.20 -7.78 3.60
C LEU A 175 4.83 -7.46 2.98
N GLU A 176 4.47 -8.10 1.86
CA GLU A 176 3.13 -7.99 1.28
C GLU A 176 2.05 -8.39 2.28
N TYR A 177 2.24 -9.49 3.02
CA TYR A 177 1.27 -9.96 4.01
C TYR A 177 1.14 -8.99 5.18
N ALA A 178 2.27 -8.48 5.68
CA ALA A 178 2.31 -7.50 6.76
C ALA A 178 1.63 -6.18 6.35
N LEU A 179 2.01 -5.62 5.20
CA LEU A 179 1.49 -4.34 4.72
C LEU A 179 0.03 -4.43 4.27
N GLY A 180 -0.36 -5.54 3.63
CA GLY A 180 -1.75 -5.81 3.29
C GLY A 180 -2.64 -5.89 4.53
N THR A 181 -2.16 -6.54 5.60
CA THR A 181 -2.88 -6.62 6.88
C THR A 181 -2.91 -5.27 7.60
N LYS A 182 -1.78 -4.55 7.64
CA LYS A 182 -1.69 -3.17 8.14
C LYS A 182 -2.70 -2.26 7.46
N LYS A 183 -2.83 -2.38 6.13
CA LYS A 183 -3.75 -1.58 5.31
C LYS A 183 -5.20 -1.80 5.73
N ILE A 184 -5.64 -3.04 5.89
CA ILE A 184 -7.03 -3.34 6.29
C ILE A 184 -7.31 -2.89 7.72
N LEU A 185 -6.40 -3.16 8.67
CA LEU A 185 -6.56 -2.73 10.06
C LEU A 185 -6.58 -1.20 10.18
N GLY A 186 -5.63 -0.54 9.53
CA GLY A 186 -5.52 0.91 9.53
C GLY A 186 -6.72 1.57 8.86
N LYS A 187 -7.19 1.09 7.70
CA LYS A 187 -8.41 1.59 7.04
C LYS A 187 -9.59 1.62 8.01
N ASN A 188 -9.91 0.47 8.61
CA ASN A 188 -11.07 0.37 9.49
C ASN A 188 -10.91 1.19 10.79
N LEU A 189 -9.68 1.25 11.34
CA LEU A 189 -9.39 2.09 12.51
C LEU A 189 -9.63 3.57 12.18
N MET A 190 -9.05 4.04 11.08
CA MET A 190 -9.14 5.43 10.63
C MET A 190 -10.59 5.84 10.34
N GLU A 191 -11.35 5.00 9.65
CA GLU A 191 -12.77 5.24 9.41
C GLU A 191 -13.56 5.32 10.73
N SER A 192 -13.26 4.46 11.70
CA SER A 192 -13.91 4.51 13.01
C SER A 192 -13.57 5.79 13.78
N ILE A 193 -12.31 6.23 13.77
CA ILE A 193 -11.88 7.49 14.40
C ILE A 193 -12.59 8.68 13.75
N GLN A 194 -12.62 8.75 12.41
CA GLN A 194 -13.24 9.86 11.68
C GLN A 194 -14.76 9.92 11.91
N LYS A 195 -15.46 8.78 11.89
CA LYS A 195 -16.93 8.75 11.97
C LYS A 195 -17.46 8.78 13.40
N LYS A 196 -16.74 8.20 14.36
CA LYS A 196 -17.25 7.94 15.72
C LYS A 196 -16.34 8.46 16.83
N GLY A 197 -15.16 8.95 16.50
CA GLY A 197 -14.18 9.42 17.48
C GLY A 197 -13.31 8.30 18.07
N THR A 198 -12.33 8.72 18.89
CA THR A 198 -11.28 7.85 19.44
C THR A 198 -11.81 6.81 20.44
N LEU A 199 -12.84 7.14 21.23
CA LEU A 199 -13.40 6.22 22.24
C LEU A 199 -14.04 4.99 21.59
N GLU A 200 -14.85 5.19 20.56
CA GLU A 200 -15.51 4.12 19.81
C GLU A 200 -14.51 3.32 18.97
N ALA A 201 -13.45 3.98 18.48
CA ALA A 201 -12.34 3.29 17.81
C ALA A 201 -11.60 2.28 18.72
N LEU A 202 -11.55 2.51 20.04
CA LEU A 202 -11.00 1.51 20.98
C LEU A 202 -11.82 0.22 21.01
N VAL A 203 -13.15 0.33 20.92
CA VAL A 203 -14.07 -0.82 20.86
C VAL A 203 -13.80 -1.62 19.59
N PHE A 204 -13.59 -0.93 18.47
CA PHE A 204 -13.15 -1.56 17.23
C PHE A 204 -11.81 -2.32 17.41
N CYS A 205 -10.80 -1.69 18.01
CA CYS A 205 -9.51 -2.35 18.27
C CYS A 205 -9.65 -3.59 19.16
N ASN A 206 -10.58 -3.59 20.12
CA ASN A 206 -10.84 -4.72 21.01
C ASN A 206 -11.56 -5.88 20.33
N HIS A 207 -12.63 -5.60 19.57
CA HIS A 207 -13.48 -6.66 19.03
C HIS A 207 -13.17 -7.06 17.60
N ARG A 208 -12.66 -6.14 16.77
CA ARG A 208 -12.57 -6.33 15.30
C ARG A 208 -11.16 -6.54 14.79
N ALA A 209 -10.13 -6.11 15.54
CA ALA A 209 -8.75 -6.25 15.08
C ALA A 209 -8.30 -7.71 14.91
N ILE A 210 -8.73 -8.61 15.80
CA ILE A 210 -8.41 -10.05 15.70
C ILE A 210 -9.14 -10.67 14.49
N PRO A 211 -10.48 -10.58 14.35
CA PRO A 211 -11.18 -11.12 13.18
C PRO A 211 -10.64 -10.63 11.82
N LEU A 212 -10.22 -9.37 11.74
CA LEU A 212 -9.60 -8.84 10.51
C LEU A 212 -8.21 -9.45 10.27
N THR A 213 -7.42 -9.66 11.32
CA THR A 213 -6.12 -10.34 11.20
C THR A 213 -6.31 -11.80 10.77
N ASP A 214 -7.33 -12.48 11.30
CA ASP A 214 -7.68 -13.86 10.93
C ASP A 214 -8.17 -13.94 9.48
N SER A 215 -8.99 -12.99 9.03
CA SER A 215 -9.41 -12.90 7.63
C SER A 215 -8.23 -12.73 6.68
N MET A 216 -7.24 -11.91 7.06
CA MET A 216 -6.02 -11.76 6.27
C MET A 216 -5.12 -13.01 6.32
N SER A 217 -5.08 -13.70 7.45
CA SER A 217 -4.40 -14.99 7.59
C SER A 217 -4.97 -16.02 6.60
N THR A 218 -6.30 -16.11 6.50
CA THR A 218 -6.98 -16.96 5.51
C THR A 218 -6.69 -16.51 4.08
N LYS A 219 -6.80 -15.20 3.80
CA LYS A 219 -6.54 -14.64 2.46
C LYS A 219 -5.15 -14.99 1.94
N PHE A 220 -4.15 -14.88 2.81
CA PHE A 220 -2.75 -15.12 2.45
C PHE A 220 -2.28 -16.56 2.69
N ASN A 221 -3.16 -17.43 3.19
CA ASN A 221 -2.81 -18.79 3.60
C ASN A 221 -1.56 -18.82 4.52
N ALA A 222 -1.52 -17.90 5.49
CA ALA A 222 -0.40 -17.65 6.38
C ALA A 222 -0.90 -17.46 7.82
N SER A 223 -0.07 -17.76 8.82
CA SER A 223 -0.34 -17.34 10.19
C SER A 223 0.17 -15.92 10.37
N ILE A 224 -0.71 -14.96 10.69
CA ILE A 224 -0.32 -13.55 10.86
C ILE A 224 -0.62 -13.11 12.29
N LYS A 225 0.41 -12.61 12.99
CA LYS A 225 0.29 -12.09 14.35
C LYS A 225 0.91 -10.71 14.45
N ARG A 226 0.38 -9.92 15.39
CA ARG A 226 1.02 -8.69 15.88
C ARG A 226 1.41 -8.92 17.32
N VAL A 227 2.70 -8.85 17.62
CA VAL A 227 3.22 -9.11 18.97
C VAL A 227 4.02 -7.92 19.47
N SER A 228 4.15 -7.81 20.79
CA SER A 228 4.86 -6.70 21.43
C SER A 228 5.40 -7.09 22.81
N ASP A 229 6.48 -6.42 23.21
CA ASP A 229 7.04 -6.40 24.56
C ASP A 229 6.22 -5.55 25.54
N LYS A 230 5.40 -4.63 25.04
CA LYS A 230 4.43 -3.79 25.76
C LYS A 230 3.03 -3.99 25.17
N ASN A 231 2.52 -5.21 25.27
CA ASN A 231 1.26 -5.61 24.66
C ASN A 231 0.03 -5.01 25.39
N ARG A 232 -1.00 -4.64 24.62
CA ARG A 232 -2.31 -4.22 25.17
C ARG A 232 -3.21 -5.41 25.43
N ASN A 233 -3.31 -6.25 24.41
CA ASN A 233 -3.99 -7.53 24.50
C ASN A 233 -2.98 -8.59 24.97
N PRO A 234 -3.24 -9.35 26.05
CA PRO A 234 -2.40 -10.46 26.51
C PRO A 234 -2.03 -11.47 25.41
N ASN A 235 -2.92 -11.71 24.43
CA ASN A 235 -2.68 -12.64 23.33
C ASN A 235 -1.60 -12.15 22.34
N ASN A 236 -1.22 -10.87 22.42
CA ASN A 236 -0.18 -10.27 21.58
C ASN A 236 1.15 -10.14 22.32
N LYS A 237 1.36 -10.90 23.42
CA LYS A 237 2.64 -10.92 24.12
C LYS A 237 3.69 -11.60 23.25
N ALA A 238 4.82 -10.92 23.03
CA ALA A 238 5.95 -11.47 22.29
C ALA A 238 6.62 -12.63 23.05
N ASN A 239 7.04 -13.65 22.31
CA ASN A 239 7.85 -14.74 22.82
C ASN A 239 9.35 -14.38 22.88
N LYS A 240 10.20 -15.29 23.38
CA LYS A 240 11.64 -15.04 23.57
C LYS A 240 12.39 -14.64 22.28
N GLU A 241 12.07 -15.28 21.15
CA GLU A 241 12.67 -14.98 19.84
C GLU A 241 12.16 -13.63 19.31
N GLU A 242 10.86 -13.39 19.39
CA GLU A 242 10.22 -12.14 18.95
C GLU A 242 10.74 -10.92 19.72
N LEU A 243 11.03 -11.06 21.02
CA LEU A 243 11.64 -10.01 21.84
C LEU A 243 13.02 -9.58 21.35
N GLN A 244 13.82 -10.52 20.81
CA GLN A 244 15.14 -10.20 20.25
C GLN A 244 14.99 -9.33 19.00
N TYR A 245 14.05 -9.68 18.10
CA TYR A 245 13.80 -8.88 16.90
C TYR A 245 13.16 -7.53 17.20
N ILE A 246 12.27 -7.43 18.20
CA ILE A 246 11.76 -6.14 18.67
C ILE A 246 12.92 -5.26 19.14
N ALA A 247 13.86 -5.80 19.93
CA ALA A 247 15.02 -5.04 20.40
C ALA A 247 15.94 -4.61 19.25
N GLN A 248 16.14 -5.48 18.27
CA GLN A 248 16.92 -5.18 17.06
C GLN A 248 16.29 -4.02 16.27
N PHE A 249 14.99 -4.09 15.96
CA PHE A 249 14.32 -3.01 15.24
C PHE A 249 14.30 -1.69 16.02
N LYS A 250 14.18 -1.74 17.36
CA LYS A 250 14.30 -0.53 18.20
C LYS A 250 15.67 0.13 18.04
N LYS A 251 16.73 -0.68 18.04
CA LYS A 251 18.09 -0.20 17.83
C LYS A 251 18.28 0.39 16.43
N ASP A 252 17.85 -0.34 15.40
CA ASP A 252 18.00 0.11 14.01
C ASP A 252 17.26 1.43 13.76
N LEU A 253 16.04 1.56 14.30
CA LEU A 253 15.25 2.79 14.20
C LEU A 253 15.90 3.97 14.95
N ALA A 254 16.46 3.73 16.15
CA ALA A 254 17.17 4.74 16.92
C ALA A 254 18.46 5.22 16.22
N GLU A 255 19.13 4.30 15.50
CA GLU A 255 20.30 4.58 14.68
C GLU A 255 19.94 5.15 13.29
N LYS A 256 18.65 5.39 13.02
CA LYS A 256 18.12 5.89 11.73
C LYS A 256 18.53 5.03 10.53
N LYS A 257 18.74 3.74 10.76
CA LYS A 257 19.03 2.79 9.68
C LYS A 257 17.76 2.49 8.89
N GLU A 258 17.96 2.14 7.62
CA GLU A 258 16.87 1.60 6.81
C GLU A 258 16.40 0.27 7.41
N ILE A 259 15.12 0.18 7.73
CA ILE A 259 14.52 -1.01 8.31
C ILE A 259 14.36 -2.08 7.22
N GLN A 260 15.08 -3.19 7.39
CA GLN A 260 14.97 -4.34 6.51
C GLN A 260 14.11 -5.44 7.15
N PRO A 261 13.21 -6.10 6.40
CA PRO A 261 12.48 -7.25 6.89
C PRO A 261 13.41 -8.44 7.19
N ILE A 262 13.00 -9.26 8.15
CA ILE A 262 13.74 -10.48 8.51
C ILE A 262 12.90 -11.68 8.04
N ALA A 263 13.45 -12.50 7.15
CA ALA A 263 12.85 -13.75 6.69
C ALA A 263 13.79 -14.92 7.00
N ILE A 264 13.28 -15.92 7.71
CA ILE A 264 14.04 -17.06 8.23
C ILE A 264 13.36 -18.34 7.79
N GLU A 265 14.08 -19.18 7.07
CA GLU A 265 13.59 -20.49 6.68
C GLU A 265 13.65 -21.47 7.87
N LYS A 266 12.52 -22.10 8.20
CA LYS A 266 12.38 -23.13 9.25
C LYS A 266 11.74 -24.38 8.64
N GLY A 267 12.57 -25.28 8.12
CA GLY A 267 12.09 -26.50 7.44
C GLY A 267 11.29 -26.17 6.17
N ASN A 268 10.01 -26.55 6.11
CA ASN A 268 9.11 -26.25 4.99
C ASN A 268 8.31 -24.94 5.17
N GLN A 269 8.69 -24.12 6.14
CA GLN A 269 8.05 -22.85 6.45
C GLN A 269 9.06 -21.71 6.42
N VAL A 270 8.56 -20.50 6.26
CA VAL A 270 9.26 -19.25 6.44
C VAL A 270 8.65 -18.53 7.62
N GLN A 271 9.50 -18.04 8.52
CA GLN A 271 9.14 -17.12 9.59
C GLN A 271 9.62 -15.72 9.20
N PHE A 272 8.69 -14.77 9.20
CA PHE A 272 8.91 -13.38 8.80
C PHE A 272 8.63 -12.41 9.95
N TYR A 273 9.46 -11.37 10.06
CA TYR A 273 9.31 -10.29 11.02
C TYR A 273 9.49 -8.91 10.39
N TYR A 274 8.65 -7.96 10.79
CA TYR A 274 8.72 -6.55 10.36
C TYR A 274 8.14 -5.63 11.43
N PRO A 275 8.72 -4.46 11.73
CA PRO A 275 8.27 -3.63 12.83
C PRO A 275 6.92 -2.95 12.58
N ILE A 276 6.27 -2.62 13.69
CA ILE A 276 5.09 -1.76 13.76
C ILE A 276 5.57 -0.47 14.42
N GLU A 277 5.72 0.57 13.62
CA GLU A 277 6.16 1.88 14.06
C GLU A 277 4.98 2.77 14.48
N THR A 278 5.19 3.62 15.48
CA THR A 278 4.23 4.62 15.92
C THR A 278 4.30 5.89 15.06
N ASN A 279 3.14 6.49 14.82
CA ASN A 279 3.03 7.86 14.32
C ASN A 279 2.14 8.69 15.27
N ILE A 280 1.95 9.97 14.97
CA ILE A 280 1.13 10.91 15.77
C ILE A 280 -0.25 10.33 16.12
N MET A 281 -0.88 9.63 15.17
CA MET A 281 -2.20 9.06 15.37
C MET A 281 -2.20 7.92 16.39
N CYS A 282 -1.14 7.11 16.41
CA CYS A 282 -0.95 6.06 17.41
C CYS A 282 -0.92 6.66 18.83
N LEU A 283 -0.38 7.86 18.99
CA LEU A 283 -0.13 8.49 20.28
C LEU A 283 -1.42 8.91 21.00
N GLN A 284 -2.54 9.05 20.28
CA GLN A 284 -3.84 9.29 20.91
C GLN A 284 -4.22 8.21 21.93
N CYS A 285 -3.72 6.98 21.73
CA CYS A 285 -4.04 5.82 22.56
C CYS A 285 -2.80 5.12 23.12
N HIS A 286 -1.61 5.39 22.58
CA HIS A 286 -0.34 4.76 22.97
C HIS A 286 0.70 5.77 23.48
N GLY A 287 0.41 7.07 23.44
CA GLY A 287 1.38 8.11 23.76
C GLY A 287 1.68 8.27 25.26
N THR A 288 2.56 9.22 25.57
CA THR A 288 2.77 9.71 26.94
C THR A 288 1.65 10.65 27.42
N GLN A 289 0.94 11.29 26.49
CA GLN A 289 -0.15 12.23 26.76
C GLN A 289 -1.47 11.70 26.16
N ILE A 290 -2.12 10.79 26.87
CA ILE A 290 -3.42 10.22 26.49
C ILE A 290 -4.53 10.97 27.23
N LYS A 291 -5.61 11.32 26.53
CA LYS A 291 -6.75 12.02 27.16
C LYS A 291 -7.35 11.18 28.30
N PRO A 292 -7.75 11.78 29.44
CA PRO A 292 -8.23 11.03 30.61
C PRO A 292 -9.37 10.05 30.31
N GLU A 293 -10.32 10.46 29.46
CA GLU A 293 -11.46 9.63 29.04
C GLU A 293 -11.02 8.42 28.20
N VAL A 294 -10.01 8.59 27.34
CA VAL A 294 -9.43 7.52 26.51
C VAL A 294 -8.66 6.55 27.40
N GLN A 295 -7.84 7.06 28.33
CA GLN A 295 -7.09 6.26 29.28
C GLN A 295 -8.04 5.41 30.15
N LYS A 296 -9.12 6.01 30.66
CA LYS A 296 -10.14 5.31 31.45
C LYS A 296 -10.79 4.18 30.65
N GLN A 297 -11.14 4.43 29.39
CA GLN A 297 -11.74 3.41 28.52
C GLN A 297 -10.75 2.29 28.16
N ILE A 298 -9.47 2.63 27.93
CA ILE A 298 -8.41 1.64 27.72
C ILE A 298 -8.32 0.70 28.93
N LEU A 299 -8.20 1.25 30.15
CA LEU A 299 -8.08 0.43 31.37
C LEU A 299 -9.34 -0.39 31.66
N LYS A 300 -10.52 0.10 31.27
CA LYS A 300 -11.78 -0.67 31.35
C LYS A 300 -11.76 -1.90 30.43
N LEU A 301 -11.28 -1.75 29.19
CA LEU A 301 -11.21 -2.84 28.21
C LEU A 301 -9.99 -3.75 28.40
N TYR A 302 -8.91 -3.19 28.95
CA TYR A 302 -7.60 -3.83 29.13
C TYR A 302 -7.02 -3.45 30.50
N PRO A 303 -7.43 -4.11 31.59
CA PRO A 303 -6.97 -3.76 32.95
C PRO A 303 -5.46 -3.86 33.14
N ASN A 304 -4.79 -4.71 32.34
CA ASN A 304 -3.35 -4.94 32.38
C ASN A 304 -2.62 -4.32 31.17
N ASP A 305 -3.14 -3.21 30.61
CA ASP A 305 -2.53 -2.56 29.45
C ASP A 305 -1.09 -2.09 29.73
N LEU A 306 -0.15 -2.53 28.89
CA LEU A 306 1.24 -2.06 28.92
C LEU A 306 1.56 -1.08 27.77
N ALA A 307 0.60 -0.86 26.86
CA ALA A 307 0.82 -0.22 25.58
C ALA A 307 0.75 1.30 25.61
N VAL A 308 1.40 1.95 26.57
CA VAL A 308 1.38 3.41 26.73
C VAL A 308 2.79 3.98 26.84
N GLY A 309 2.93 5.30 26.76
CA GLY A 309 4.21 5.99 26.93
C GLY A 309 5.12 5.92 25.70
N TYR A 310 4.55 5.79 24.51
CA TYR A 310 5.30 5.88 23.26
C TYR A 310 5.47 7.32 22.78
N GLY A 311 6.56 7.57 22.07
CA GLY A 311 6.79 8.74 21.22
C GLY A 311 6.48 8.47 19.74
N GLU A 312 6.67 9.50 18.90
CA GLU A 312 6.63 9.32 17.44
C GLU A 312 7.82 8.49 16.96
N ASN A 313 7.63 7.69 15.91
CA ASN A 313 8.68 6.90 15.29
C ASN A 313 9.39 5.94 16.26
N GLU A 314 8.60 5.23 17.07
CA GLU A 314 9.07 4.19 17.97
C GLU A 314 8.51 2.82 17.55
N VAL A 315 9.26 1.76 17.84
CA VAL A 315 8.77 0.39 17.60
C VAL A 315 7.75 0.00 18.67
N ARG A 316 6.47 -0.04 18.29
CA ARG A 316 5.34 -0.52 19.10
C ARG A 316 5.37 -2.04 19.26
N GLY A 317 5.89 -2.76 18.28
CA GLY A 317 5.89 -4.22 18.23
C GLY A 317 6.33 -4.69 16.86
N ILE A 318 6.04 -5.94 16.52
CA ILE A 318 6.36 -6.53 15.21
C ILE A 318 5.18 -7.31 14.66
N TRP A 319 5.11 -7.38 13.33
CA TRP A 319 4.47 -8.46 12.61
C TRP A 319 5.29 -9.73 12.79
N SER A 320 4.62 -10.85 13.09
CA SER A 320 5.19 -12.18 13.18
C SER A 320 4.35 -13.07 12.27
N ILE A 321 4.92 -13.47 11.13
CA ILE A 321 4.18 -14.12 10.05
C ILE A 321 4.85 -15.45 9.70
N THR A 322 4.05 -16.51 9.60
CA THR A 322 4.53 -17.82 9.16
C THR A 322 3.78 -18.27 7.92
N PHE A 323 4.49 -18.68 6.88
CA PHE A 323 3.89 -19.20 5.64
C PHE A 323 4.73 -20.35 5.06
N LYS A 324 4.14 -21.14 4.16
CA LYS A 324 4.85 -22.23 3.48
C LYS A 324 5.75 -21.68 2.38
N LYS A 325 6.86 -22.36 2.13
CA LYS A 325 7.76 -22.09 1.01
C LYS A 325 7.06 -22.27 -0.33
#